data_AF-A0A2T2NDG5-F1
#
_entry.id   AF-A0A2T2NDG5-F1
#
_cell.length_a   1.000
_cell.length_b   1.000
_cell.length_c   1.000
_cell.angle_alpha   90.00
_cell.angle_beta   90.00
_cell.angle_gamma   90.00
#
_symmetry.space_group_name_H-M   'P 1'
#
loop_
_entity.id
_entity.type
_entity.pdbx_description
1 polymer ?
#
loop_
_entity_poly.entity_id
_entity_poly.type
_entity_poly.pdbx_seq_one_letter_code
_entity_poly.pdbx_strand_id
1 'polypeptide(L)'
;MDVKEIELRGKAISKAISENEPGSSLIKLLDDLKTGVKPTEDLLRQTRIGVTVNRLRTHKDPAVAKSASELVSRWKEEVNKNKKKGSAAAKVAAAANGSASPAPASGTASPAPAKKKHNVDPEKRTHKTDKVDYRTTGTEARDNCVRLMYDGLAFMSEELPNEILSVAKTIESAAYANAGSLNSAYKEKMRSLYQNLKNKSNPNLRRRVLMGEIPAKRFVVMTHDEMKSDERRAADAKIEKENMNSAMVAQVEKSISTEFQCGKCKKKMVSYSQAQTRSADEPMTTFCECMNCGNRWKFS
;
A
#
# COMPACT_ATOMS: atom_id res chain seq x y z
N MET A 1 -0.95 -10.87 45.75
CA MET A 1 0.50 -10.64 45.59
C MET A 1 0.75 -9.16 45.36
N ASP A 2 1.77 -8.63 46.02
CA ASP A 2 2.25 -7.27 45.80
C ASP A 2 3.06 -7.17 44.49
N VAL A 3 3.20 -5.95 43.96
CA VAL A 3 3.93 -5.67 42.71
C VAL A 3 5.34 -6.30 42.71
N LYS A 4 6.06 -6.18 43.83
CA LYS A 4 7.42 -6.71 44.00
C LYS A 4 7.48 -8.24 43.92
N GLU A 5 6.45 -8.92 44.41
CA GLU A 5 6.38 -10.38 44.38
C GLU A 5 6.13 -10.89 42.95
N ILE A 6 5.29 -10.18 42.20
CA ILE A 6 5.01 -10.48 40.78
C ILE A 6 6.25 -10.28 39.92
N GLU A 7 7.03 -9.22 40.17
CA GLU A 7 8.31 -9.02 39.50
C GLU A 7 9.34 -10.11 39.82
N LEU A 8 9.43 -10.52 41.08
CA LEU A 8 10.33 -11.59 41.52
C LEU A 8 9.98 -12.91 40.83
N ARG A 9 8.69 -13.24 40.75
CA ARG A 9 8.20 -14.43 40.02
C ARG A 9 8.42 -14.31 38.52
N GLY A 10 8.25 -13.13 37.94
CA GLY A 10 8.58 -12.86 36.54
C GLY A 10 10.06 -13.07 36.22
N LYS A 11 10.95 -12.65 37.12
CA LYS A 11 12.40 -12.90 37.02
C LYS A 11 12.72 -14.39 37.16
N ALA A 12 12.12 -15.07 38.14
CA ALA A 12 12.29 -16.52 38.33
C ALA A 12 11.87 -17.31 37.09
N ILE A 13 10.73 -16.98 36.48
CA ILE A 13 10.27 -17.58 35.22
C ILE A 13 11.24 -17.27 34.08
N SER A 14 11.71 -16.02 33.97
CA SER A 14 12.66 -15.66 32.92
C SER A 14 13.98 -16.45 33.05
N LYS A 15 14.43 -16.68 34.28
CA LYS A 15 15.62 -17.47 34.61
C LYS A 15 15.40 -18.96 34.31
N ALA A 16 14.26 -19.53 34.70
CA ALA A 16 13.88 -20.90 34.40
C ALA A 16 13.79 -21.19 32.89
N ILE A 17 13.35 -20.20 32.09
CA ILE A 17 13.36 -20.29 30.62
C ILE A 17 14.80 -20.27 30.07
N SER A 18 15.71 -19.47 30.63
CA SER A 18 17.11 -19.46 30.18
C SER A 18 17.89 -20.70 30.59
N GLU A 19 17.57 -21.28 31.75
CA GLU A 19 18.24 -22.47 32.28
C GLU A 19 17.60 -23.79 31.78
N ASN A 20 16.55 -23.69 30.94
CA ASN A 20 15.82 -24.82 30.37
C ASN A 20 15.38 -25.85 31.44
N GLU A 21 14.84 -25.32 32.55
CA GLU A 21 14.32 -26.12 33.66
C GLU A 21 13.15 -27.02 33.22
N PRO A 22 12.90 -28.15 33.94
CA PRO A 22 11.82 -29.06 33.59
C PRO A 22 10.46 -28.36 33.61
N GLY A 23 9.57 -28.77 32.69
CA GLY A 23 8.24 -28.18 32.52
C GLY A 23 7.38 -28.19 33.79
N SER A 24 7.62 -29.12 34.71
CA SER A 24 6.94 -29.20 36.01
C SER A 24 7.23 -28.01 36.93
N SER A 25 8.46 -27.48 36.93
CA SER A 25 8.83 -26.28 37.70
C SER A 25 8.18 -25.02 37.11
N LEU A 26 8.17 -24.90 35.77
CA LEU A 26 7.53 -23.80 35.07
C LEU A 26 6.00 -23.79 35.28
N ILE A 27 5.37 -24.95 35.32
CA ILE A 27 3.92 -25.07 35.60
C ILE A 27 3.60 -24.61 37.02
N LYS A 28 4.40 -24.97 38.03
CA LYS A 28 4.21 -24.50 39.41
C LYS A 28 4.33 -22.97 39.50
N LEU A 29 5.34 -22.39 38.86
CA LEU A 29 5.51 -20.93 38.82
C LEU A 29 4.36 -20.22 38.09
N LEU A 30 3.76 -20.85 37.07
CA LEU A 30 2.58 -20.33 36.37
C LEU A 30 1.30 -20.45 37.21
N ASP A 31 1.15 -21.50 38.03
CA ASP A 31 -0.03 -21.70 38.87
C ASP A 31 -0.02 -20.78 40.10
N ASP A 32 1.16 -20.51 40.65
CA ASP A 32 1.38 -19.45 41.66
C ASP A 32 0.94 -18.07 41.13
N LEU A 33 1.25 -17.77 39.86
CA LEU A 33 0.79 -16.53 39.20
C LEU A 33 -0.70 -16.53 38.88
N LYS A 34 -1.29 -17.70 38.66
CA LYS A 34 -2.73 -17.85 38.38
C LYS A 34 -3.58 -17.61 39.62
N THR A 35 -3.09 -17.98 40.79
CA THR A 35 -3.79 -17.84 42.08
C THR A 35 -3.53 -16.50 42.76
N GLY A 36 -2.32 -15.93 42.63
CA GLY A 36 -1.90 -14.76 43.40
C GLY A 36 -2.16 -13.38 42.78
N VAL A 37 -2.49 -13.30 41.48
CA VAL A 37 -2.51 -12.03 40.74
C VAL A 37 -3.93 -11.57 40.44
N LYS A 38 -4.30 -10.37 40.94
CA LYS A 38 -5.46 -9.61 40.45
C LYS A 38 -5.04 -8.86 39.17
N PRO A 39 -5.51 -9.23 37.97
CA PRO A 39 -4.99 -8.67 36.72
C PRO A 39 -5.56 -7.26 36.48
N THR A 40 -4.83 -6.23 36.88
CA THR A 40 -5.12 -4.85 36.50
C THR A 40 -4.19 -4.39 35.38
N GLU A 41 -4.67 -3.51 34.50
CA GLU A 41 -3.89 -3.02 33.35
C GLU A 41 -2.58 -2.36 33.80
N ASP A 42 -2.66 -1.58 34.87
CA ASP A 42 -1.53 -0.86 35.45
C ASP A 42 -0.45 -1.82 35.99
N LEU A 43 -0.87 -2.86 36.72
CA LEU A 43 0.01 -3.89 37.27
C LEU A 43 0.72 -4.71 36.19
N LEU A 44 0.00 -5.07 35.12
CA LEU A 44 0.57 -5.84 34.01
C LEU A 44 1.55 -5.02 33.17
N ARG A 45 1.33 -3.70 33.04
CA ARG A 45 2.25 -2.77 32.37
C ARG A 45 3.50 -2.51 33.19
N GLN A 46 3.34 -2.29 34.50
CA GLN A 46 4.44 -2.01 35.42
C GLN A 46 5.41 -3.19 35.53
N THR A 47 4.87 -4.39 35.77
CA THR A 47 5.67 -5.59 36.01
C THR A 47 6.23 -6.25 34.74
N ARG A 48 5.71 -5.87 33.56
CA ARG A 48 6.00 -6.47 32.24
C ARG A 48 5.88 -8.01 32.18
N ILE A 49 5.21 -8.62 33.15
CA ILE A 49 5.06 -10.07 33.29
C ILE A 49 4.36 -10.70 32.06
N GLY A 50 3.47 -9.94 31.41
CA GLY A 50 2.77 -10.38 30.21
C GLY A 50 3.69 -10.75 29.05
N VAL A 51 4.86 -10.09 28.91
CA VAL A 51 5.84 -10.41 27.87
C VAL A 51 6.52 -11.75 28.17
N THR A 52 6.94 -11.95 29.41
CA THR A 52 7.59 -13.19 29.88
C THR A 52 6.66 -14.40 29.74
N VAL A 53 5.39 -14.26 30.13
CA VAL A 53 4.39 -15.33 29.99
C VAL A 53 4.02 -15.57 28.52
N ASN A 54 4.03 -14.54 27.67
CA ASN A 54 3.78 -14.75 26.23
C ASN A 54 4.90 -15.56 25.56
N ARG A 55 6.16 -15.46 26.04
CA ARG A 55 7.27 -16.29 25.58
C ARG A 55 7.10 -17.77 25.94
N LEU A 56 6.40 -18.09 27.03
CA LEU A 56 6.12 -19.48 27.43
C LEU A 56 5.09 -20.18 26.53
N ARG A 57 4.33 -19.43 25.71
CA ARG A 57 3.37 -20.01 24.77
C ARG A 57 4.04 -20.75 23.61
N THR A 58 5.31 -20.45 23.33
CA THR A 58 6.13 -21.13 22.31
C THR A 58 7.15 -22.08 22.92
N HIS A 59 6.98 -22.46 24.19
CA HIS A 59 7.87 -23.39 24.88
C HIS A 59 7.75 -24.82 24.31
N LYS A 60 8.83 -25.62 24.42
CA LYS A 60 8.91 -26.99 23.88
C LYS A 60 7.91 -27.96 24.50
N ASP A 61 7.51 -27.70 25.74
CA ASP A 61 6.55 -28.51 26.48
C ASP A 61 5.10 -28.04 26.20
N PRO A 62 4.23 -28.89 25.62
CA PRO A 62 2.85 -28.52 25.29
C PRO A 62 1.98 -28.24 26.52
N ALA A 63 2.30 -28.78 27.69
CA ALA A 63 1.55 -28.50 28.93
C ALA A 63 1.84 -27.07 29.43
N VAL A 64 3.11 -26.64 29.39
CA VAL A 64 3.53 -25.27 29.75
C VAL A 64 2.89 -24.24 28.79
N ALA A 65 2.90 -24.53 27.48
CA ALA A 65 2.34 -23.64 26.46
C ALA A 65 0.82 -23.45 26.60
N LYS A 66 0.09 -24.52 26.98
CA LYS A 66 -1.35 -24.46 27.27
C LYS A 66 -1.64 -23.61 28.51
N SER A 67 -0.95 -23.87 29.63
CA SER A 67 -1.13 -23.11 30.88
C SER A 67 -0.80 -21.62 30.71
N ALA A 68 0.27 -21.29 29.97
CA ALA A 68 0.62 -19.90 29.66
C ALA A 68 -0.45 -19.21 28.77
N SER A 69 -1.03 -19.93 27.81
CA SER A 69 -2.08 -19.39 26.94
C SER A 69 -3.40 -19.16 27.68
N GLU A 70 -3.75 -20.04 28.62
CA GLU A 70 -4.92 -19.88 29.48
C GLU A 70 -4.76 -18.65 30.39
N LEU A 71 -3.58 -18.47 31.00
CA LEU A 71 -3.29 -17.33 31.87
C LEU A 71 -3.37 -15.99 31.12
N VAL A 72 -2.79 -15.91 29.92
CA VAL A 72 -2.87 -14.71 29.07
C VAL A 72 -4.32 -14.38 28.66
N SER A 73 -5.14 -15.39 28.39
CA SER A 73 -6.54 -15.19 28.03
C SER A 73 -7.33 -14.64 29.21
N ARG A 74 -7.16 -15.22 30.41
CA ARG A 74 -7.79 -14.72 31.65
C ARG A 74 -7.40 -13.27 31.96
N TRP A 75 -6.11 -12.92 31.82
CA TRP A 75 -5.66 -11.53 32.03
C TRP A 75 -6.27 -10.55 31.02
N LYS A 76 -6.41 -10.94 29.75
CA LYS A 76 -7.07 -10.10 28.73
C LYS A 76 -8.55 -9.87 29.03
N GLU A 77 -9.26 -10.91 29.47
CA GLU A 77 -10.69 -10.81 29.83
C GLU A 77 -10.91 -9.89 31.03
N GLU A 78 -10.11 -10.07 32.09
CA GLU A 78 -10.28 -9.31 33.33
C GLU A 78 -9.91 -7.82 33.16
N VAL A 79 -8.87 -7.52 32.37
CA VAL A 79 -8.51 -6.14 31.99
C VAL A 79 -9.63 -5.49 31.17
N ASN A 80 -10.22 -6.21 30.22
CA ASN A 80 -11.32 -5.69 29.39
C ASN A 80 -12.61 -5.48 30.23
N LYS A 81 -12.84 -6.34 31.23
CA LYS A 81 -13.94 -6.21 32.19
C LYS A 81 -13.76 -5.00 33.12
N ASN A 82 -12.54 -4.76 33.61
CA ASN A 82 -12.23 -3.57 34.42
C ASN A 82 -12.31 -2.26 33.61
N LYS A 83 -11.94 -2.26 32.33
CA LYS A 83 -12.08 -1.10 31.44
C LYS A 83 -13.54 -0.70 31.22
N LYS A 84 -14.45 -1.68 31.12
CA LYS A 84 -15.90 -1.43 31.03
C LYS A 84 -16.49 -0.89 32.33
N LYS A 85 -16.01 -1.32 33.50
CA LYS A 85 -16.45 -0.79 34.81
C LYS A 85 -15.96 0.64 35.08
N GLY A 86 -14.74 0.99 34.68
CA GLY A 86 -14.22 2.37 34.80
C GLY A 86 -14.98 3.42 33.98
N SER A 87 -15.56 3.01 32.84
CA SER A 87 -16.36 3.90 31.99
C SER A 87 -17.79 4.15 32.49
N ALA A 88 -18.29 3.36 33.45
CA ALA A 88 -19.61 3.56 34.06
C ALA A 88 -19.57 4.57 35.21
N ALA A 89 -18.45 4.68 35.93
CA ALA A 89 -18.29 5.63 37.05
C ALA A 89 -18.12 7.10 36.59
N ALA A 90 -17.59 7.33 35.38
CA ALA A 90 -17.39 8.68 34.83
C ALA A 90 -18.68 9.36 34.32
N LYS A 91 -19.82 8.65 34.25
CA LYS A 91 -21.08 9.18 33.70
C LYS A 91 -22.04 9.79 34.74
N VAL A 92 -21.71 9.78 36.04
CA VAL A 92 -22.63 10.26 37.10
C VAL A 92 -22.28 11.66 37.63
N ALA A 93 -21.11 12.22 37.30
CA ALA A 93 -20.66 13.50 37.86
C ALA A 93 -21.02 14.77 37.05
N ALA A 94 -21.68 14.65 35.89
CA ALA A 94 -21.86 15.77 34.95
C ALA A 94 -23.31 16.27 34.76
N ALA A 95 -24.24 15.91 35.63
CA ALA A 95 -25.64 16.32 35.51
C ALA A 95 -26.15 17.06 36.76
N ALA A 96 -25.71 18.31 36.94
CA ALA A 96 -26.44 19.31 37.74
C ALA A 96 -26.09 20.73 37.29
N ASN A 97 -27.13 21.53 37.05
CA ASN A 97 -27.19 22.94 36.60
C ASN A 97 -26.78 23.21 35.14
N GLY A 98 -27.60 23.72 34.24
CA GLY A 98 -28.91 24.37 34.35
C GLY A 98 -28.84 25.76 33.71
N SER A 99 -29.50 25.91 32.55
CA SER A 99 -30.27 27.09 32.08
C SER A 99 -30.14 27.39 30.57
N ALA A 100 -31.27 27.20 29.87
CA ALA A 100 -31.94 28.03 28.83
C ALA A 100 -31.11 29.02 27.96
N SER A 101 -31.37 29.31 26.68
CA SER A 101 -32.32 28.93 25.60
C SER A 101 -31.77 29.62 24.29
N PRO A 102 -32.47 29.80 23.14
CA PRO A 102 -32.36 28.98 21.93
C PRO A 102 -31.92 29.70 20.61
N ALA A 103 -31.81 28.89 19.54
CA ALA A 103 -31.90 29.21 18.09
C ALA A 103 -30.57 29.36 17.27
N PRO A 104 -30.56 29.10 15.94
CA PRO A 104 -30.13 27.79 15.44
C PRO A 104 -29.03 27.90 14.35
N ALA A 105 -28.04 27.01 14.39
CA ALA A 105 -27.12 26.82 13.28
C ALA A 105 -27.25 25.39 12.75
N SER A 106 -27.81 25.28 11.55
CA SER A 106 -27.75 24.11 10.69
C SER A 106 -26.30 23.66 10.50
N GLY A 107 -26.03 22.39 10.80
CA GLY A 107 -24.71 21.79 10.64
C GLY A 107 -24.63 20.44 11.34
N THR A 108 -25.43 19.47 10.90
CA THR A 108 -25.32 18.08 11.36
C THR A 108 -23.99 17.48 10.89
N ALA A 109 -22.94 17.63 11.71
CA ALA A 109 -21.79 16.74 11.70
C ALA A 109 -22.14 15.52 12.56
N SER A 110 -22.53 14.44 11.89
CA SER A 110 -22.74 13.13 12.52
C SER A 110 -21.42 12.60 13.09
N PRO A 111 -21.36 12.07 14.32
CA PRO A 111 -20.14 11.49 14.87
C PRO A 111 -19.80 10.19 14.12
N ALA A 112 -18.63 10.14 13.49
CA ALA A 112 -18.14 8.96 12.79
C ALA A 112 -18.09 7.73 13.74
N PRO A 113 -18.62 6.55 13.35
CA PRO A 113 -18.57 5.36 14.17
C PRO A 113 -17.13 4.83 14.27
N ALA A 114 -16.68 4.57 15.50
CA ALA A 114 -15.38 4.01 15.80
C ALA A 114 -15.16 2.69 15.04
N LYS A 115 -14.20 2.68 14.11
CA LYS A 115 -13.84 1.50 13.31
C LYS A 115 -13.35 0.37 14.21
N LYS A 116 -14.06 -0.77 14.18
CA LYS A 116 -13.67 -2.00 14.85
C LYS A 116 -12.40 -2.54 14.20
N LYS A 117 -11.26 -2.50 14.90
CA LYS A 117 -9.98 -3.05 14.42
C LYS A 117 -10.07 -4.58 14.32
N HIS A 118 -9.62 -5.15 13.20
CA HIS A 118 -9.54 -6.60 13.01
C HIS A 118 -8.15 -7.14 13.40
N ASN A 119 -8.13 -8.39 13.87
CA ASN A 119 -7.02 -9.06 14.57
C ASN A 119 -6.20 -10.02 13.68
N VAL A 120 -6.10 -9.77 12.37
CA VAL A 120 -5.31 -10.64 11.46
C VAL A 120 -4.34 -9.78 10.68
N ASP A 121 -3.08 -10.22 10.64
CA ASP A 121 -1.97 -9.53 10.01
C ASP A 121 -2.32 -9.03 8.60
N PRO A 122 -2.18 -7.72 8.33
CA PRO A 122 -2.60 -7.10 7.08
C PRO A 122 -1.96 -7.76 5.84
N GLU A 123 -0.76 -8.31 5.98
CA GLU A 123 0.01 -8.85 4.85
C GLU A 123 -0.44 -10.24 4.38
N LYS A 124 -1.25 -10.97 5.18
CA LYS A 124 -1.76 -12.31 4.83
C LYS A 124 -3.29 -12.38 4.71
N ARG A 125 -3.95 -11.24 4.74
CA ARG A 125 -5.41 -11.10 4.64
C ARG A 125 -5.95 -11.55 3.28
N THR A 126 -6.85 -12.54 3.29
CA THR A 126 -7.51 -13.09 2.09
C THR A 126 -8.96 -13.47 2.38
N HIS A 127 -9.77 -13.74 1.34
CA HIS A 127 -11.13 -14.24 1.46
C HIS A 127 -11.24 -15.50 2.34
N LYS A 128 -10.17 -16.33 2.41
CA LYS A 128 -10.12 -17.54 3.25
C LYS A 128 -9.95 -17.22 4.73
N THR A 129 -9.16 -16.19 5.07
CA THR A 129 -8.95 -15.79 6.46
C THR A 129 -10.18 -15.11 7.04
N ASP A 130 -10.89 -14.37 6.18
CA ASP A 130 -12.02 -13.53 6.61
C ASP A 130 -13.38 -14.26 6.48
N LYS A 131 -13.40 -15.48 5.90
CA LYS A 131 -14.59 -16.32 5.71
C LYS A 131 -15.78 -15.55 5.13
N VAL A 132 -15.54 -14.76 4.09
CA VAL A 132 -16.55 -13.87 3.49
C VAL A 132 -17.27 -14.60 2.36
N ASP A 133 -18.60 -14.51 2.37
CA ASP A 133 -19.44 -14.99 1.27
C ASP A 133 -19.38 -14.01 0.09
N TYR A 134 -18.65 -14.40 -0.95
CA TYR A 134 -18.48 -13.62 -2.19
C TYR A 134 -19.53 -13.94 -3.26
N ARG A 135 -20.36 -14.97 -3.05
CA ARG A 135 -21.41 -15.40 -3.98
C ARG A 135 -22.56 -14.40 -3.99
N THR A 136 -22.65 -13.57 -5.03
CA THR A 136 -23.62 -12.47 -5.08
C THR A 136 -24.27 -12.31 -6.44
N THR A 137 -23.61 -12.73 -7.51
CA THR A 137 -24.02 -12.45 -8.89
C THR A 137 -24.71 -13.64 -9.57
N GLY A 138 -24.76 -14.80 -8.92
CA GLY A 138 -25.39 -16.02 -9.43
C GLY A 138 -24.61 -16.70 -10.57
N THR A 139 -23.51 -16.10 -11.04
CA THR A 139 -22.61 -16.66 -12.05
C THR A 139 -21.24 -16.91 -11.42
N GLU A 140 -20.80 -18.17 -11.43
CA GLU A 140 -19.56 -18.58 -10.76
C GLU A 140 -18.33 -17.79 -11.24
N ALA A 141 -18.26 -17.47 -12.54
CA ALA A 141 -17.16 -16.70 -13.10
C ALA A 141 -17.12 -15.25 -12.57
N ARG A 142 -18.28 -14.61 -12.36
CA ARG A 142 -18.38 -13.25 -11.82
C ARG A 142 -18.08 -13.25 -10.33
N ASP A 143 -18.62 -14.22 -9.60
CA ASP A 143 -18.33 -14.42 -8.18
C ASP A 143 -16.83 -14.67 -7.93
N ASN A 144 -16.16 -15.43 -8.80
CA ASN A 144 -14.71 -15.61 -8.76
C ASN A 144 -13.93 -14.30 -9.01
N CYS A 145 -14.46 -13.40 -9.83
CA CYS A 145 -13.87 -12.08 -10.05
C CYS A 145 -14.08 -11.15 -8.84
N VAL A 146 -15.25 -11.20 -8.17
CA VAL A 146 -15.48 -10.52 -6.89
C VAL A 146 -14.50 -11.01 -5.84
N ARG A 147 -14.30 -12.34 -5.73
CA ARG A 147 -13.34 -12.96 -4.81
C ARG A 147 -11.92 -12.46 -5.09
N LEU A 148 -11.51 -12.42 -6.36
CA LEU A 148 -10.20 -11.91 -6.76
C LEU A 148 -10.03 -10.44 -6.37
N MET A 149 -11.06 -9.62 -6.56
CA MET A 149 -11.01 -8.20 -6.22
C MET A 149 -10.98 -7.97 -4.71
N TYR A 150 -11.71 -8.78 -3.94
CA TYR A 150 -11.64 -8.79 -2.48
C TYR A 150 -10.21 -9.09 -2.01
N ASP A 151 -9.56 -10.13 -2.54
CA ASP A 151 -8.18 -10.49 -2.16
C ASP A 151 -7.18 -9.35 -2.46
N GLY A 152 -7.37 -8.63 -3.56
CA GLY A 152 -6.53 -7.48 -3.93
C GLY A 152 -6.71 -6.26 -3.01
N LEU A 153 -7.95 -6.02 -2.57
CA LEU A 153 -8.30 -4.92 -1.66
C LEU A 153 -8.07 -5.26 -0.18
N ALA A 154 -8.10 -6.53 0.21
CA ALA A 154 -7.86 -6.98 1.58
C ALA A 154 -6.38 -7.03 1.93
N PHE A 155 -5.49 -7.21 0.95
CA PHE A 155 -4.05 -7.18 1.17
C PHE A 155 -3.65 -5.84 1.82
N MET A 156 -2.86 -5.88 2.88
CA MET A 156 -2.40 -4.73 3.68
C MET A 156 -3.51 -3.75 4.17
N SER A 157 -4.79 -4.13 4.14
CA SER A 157 -5.89 -3.31 4.63
C SER A 157 -6.28 -3.70 6.06
N GLU A 158 -6.57 -2.70 6.90
CA GLU A 158 -7.11 -2.89 8.26
C GLU A 158 -8.64 -2.69 8.35
N GLU A 159 -9.27 -2.36 7.22
CA GLU A 159 -10.71 -2.07 7.14
C GLU A 159 -11.58 -3.32 7.32
N LEU A 160 -12.87 -3.10 7.58
CA LEU A 160 -13.80 -4.18 7.86
C LEU A 160 -14.06 -5.03 6.59
N PRO A 161 -14.17 -6.37 6.72
CA PRO A 161 -14.44 -7.28 5.61
C PRO A 161 -15.68 -6.90 4.77
N ASN A 162 -16.74 -6.41 5.43
CA ASN A 162 -17.98 -6.04 4.74
C ASN A 162 -17.82 -4.83 3.82
N GLU A 163 -17.02 -3.84 4.22
CA GLU A 163 -16.73 -2.64 3.42
C GLU A 163 -15.86 -2.99 2.21
N ILE A 164 -14.86 -3.87 2.40
CA ILE A 164 -14.02 -4.34 1.31
C ILE A 164 -14.87 -5.13 0.30
N LEU A 165 -15.80 -5.95 0.78
CA LEU A 165 -16.71 -6.71 -0.06
C LEU A 165 -17.67 -5.82 -0.84
N SER A 166 -18.22 -4.76 -0.24
CA SER A 166 -19.14 -3.84 -0.92
C SER A 166 -18.44 -3.10 -2.07
N VAL A 167 -17.21 -2.64 -1.85
CA VAL A 167 -16.38 -2.01 -2.88
C VAL A 167 -16.00 -3.01 -3.97
N ALA A 168 -15.62 -4.24 -3.62
CA ALA A 168 -15.31 -5.30 -4.58
C ALA A 168 -16.50 -5.61 -5.52
N LYS A 169 -17.73 -5.67 -4.99
CA LYS A 169 -18.97 -5.83 -5.78
C LYS A 169 -19.21 -4.65 -6.72
N THR A 170 -18.95 -3.44 -6.25
CA THR A 170 -19.11 -2.22 -7.05
C THR A 170 -18.11 -2.17 -8.20
N ILE A 171 -16.87 -2.61 -7.98
CA ILE A 171 -15.84 -2.71 -9.04
C ILE A 171 -16.22 -3.79 -10.06
N GLU A 172 -16.68 -4.96 -9.61
CA GLU A 172 -17.08 -6.04 -10.51
C GLU A 172 -18.25 -5.62 -11.40
N SER A 173 -19.29 -5.02 -10.83
CA SER A 173 -20.44 -4.55 -11.59
C SER A 173 -20.07 -3.46 -12.60
N ALA A 174 -19.17 -2.54 -12.24
CA ALA A 174 -18.63 -1.54 -13.16
C ALA A 174 -17.80 -2.17 -14.29
N ALA A 175 -17.00 -3.20 -13.98
CA ALA A 175 -16.19 -3.92 -14.97
C ALA A 175 -17.08 -4.69 -15.95
N TYR A 176 -18.13 -5.33 -15.45
CA TYR A 176 -19.08 -6.05 -16.29
C TYR A 176 -19.88 -5.10 -17.19
N ALA A 177 -20.34 -3.96 -16.64
CA ALA A 177 -21.02 -2.94 -17.43
C ALA A 177 -20.14 -2.35 -18.55
N ASN A 178 -18.83 -2.24 -18.32
CA ASN A 178 -17.90 -1.77 -19.35
C ASN A 178 -17.62 -2.83 -20.42
N ALA A 179 -17.52 -4.11 -20.05
CA ALA A 179 -17.24 -5.19 -20.98
C ALA A 179 -18.48 -5.70 -21.75
N GLY A 180 -19.69 -5.47 -21.23
CA GLY A 180 -20.97 -5.88 -21.81
C GLY A 180 -21.24 -7.39 -21.84
N SER A 181 -20.21 -8.22 -21.66
CA SER A 181 -20.30 -9.68 -21.69
C SER A 181 -19.18 -10.34 -20.88
N LEU A 182 -19.37 -11.63 -20.58
CA LEU A 182 -18.41 -12.43 -19.83
C LEU A 182 -17.26 -12.95 -20.73
N ASN A 183 -16.57 -12.04 -21.40
CA ASN A 183 -15.55 -12.37 -22.39
C ASN A 183 -14.15 -12.56 -21.75
N SER A 184 -13.18 -13.07 -22.53
CA SER A 184 -11.78 -13.21 -22.09
C SER A 184 -11.17 -11.85 -21.70
N ALA A 185 -11.49 -10.79 -22.44
CA ALA A 185 -11.06 -9.43 -22.16
C ALA A 185 -11.51 -8.92 -20.78
N TYR A 186 -12.75 -9.26 -20.35
CA TYR A 186 -13.24 -8.95 -19.01
C TYR A 186 -12.40 -9.64 -17.93
N LYS A 187 -12.12 -10.94 -18.10
CA LYS A 187 -11.30 -11.72 -17.15
C LYS A 187 -9.87 -11.17 -17.07
N GLU A 188 -9.29 -10.82 -18.21
CA GLU A 188 -7.96 -10.23 -18.30
C GLU A 188 -7.90 -8.85 -17.64
N LYS A 189 -8.92 -8.01 -17.87
CA LYS A 189 -9.04 -6.73 -17.18
C LYS A 189 -9.16 -6.91 -15.67
N MET A 190 -10.00 -7.84 -15.18
CA MET A 190 -10.12 -8.13 -13.74
C MET A 190 -8.79 -8.62 -13.12
N ARG A 191 -8.01 -9.46 -13.83
CA ARG A 191 -6.67 -9.86 -13.38
C ARG A 191 -5.71 -8.67 -13.34
N SER A 192 -5.73 -7.80 -14.35
CA SER A 192 -4.87 -6.62 -14.41
C SER A 192 -5.16 -5.64 -13.26
N LEU A 193 -6.44 -5.42 -12.93
CA LEU A 193 -6.85 -4.57 -11.80
C LEU A 193 -6.39 -5.17 -10.47
N TYR A 194 -6.58 -6.48 -10.29
CA TYR A 194 -6.11 -7.19 -9.10
C TYR A 194 -4.60 -7.09 -8.91
N GLN A 195 -3.81 -7.25 -9.98
CA GLN A 195 -2.35 -7.21 -9.89
C GLN A 195 -1.82 -5.81 -9.55
N ASN A 196 -2.48 -4.77 -10.07
CA ASN A 196 -2.19 -3.39 -9.68
C ASN A 196 -2.53 -3.14 -8.20
N LEU A 197 -3.70 -3.60 -7.73
CA LEU A 197 -4.07 -3.48 -6.32
C LEU A 197 -3.09 -4.22 -5.43
N LYS A 198 -2.68 -5.44 -5.78
CA LYS A 198 -1.75 -6.27 -4.99
C LYS A 198 -0.31 -5.75 -4.99
N ASN A 199 0.04 -4.76 -5.82
CA ASN A 199 1.40 -4.23 -5.88
C ASN A 199 1.80 -3.57 -4.56
N LYS A 200 2.82 -4.13 -3.89
CA LYS A 200 3.35 -3.61 -2.61
C LYS A 200 3.97 -2.22 -2.76
N SER A 201 4.39 -1.85 -3.96
CA SER A 201 5.00 -0.54 -4.26
C SER A 201 3.99 0.61 -4.24
N ASN A 202 2.67 0.35 -4.31
CA ASN A 202 1.65 1.38 -4.30
C ASN A 202 0.48 1.04 -3.36
N PRO A 203 0.67 1.13 -2.02
CA PRO A 203 -0.41 0.95 -1.06
C PRO A 203 -1.46 2.08 -1.13
N ASN A 204 -1.06 3.26 -1.62
CA ASN A 204 -1.94 4.42 -1.72
C ASN A 204 -3.07 4.20 -2.72
N LEU A 205 -2.81 3.56 -3.87
CA LEU A 205 -3.88 3.24 -4.83
C LEU A 205 -5.03 2.45 -4.18
N ARG A 206 -4.70 1.41 -3.41
CA ARG A 206 -5.70 0.61 -2.70
C ARG A 206 -6.50 1.47 -1.73
N ARG A 207 -5.82 2.28 -0.91
CA ARG A 207 -6.47 3.17 0.05
C ARG A 207 -7.44 4.14 -0.65
N ARG A 208 -7.02 4.74 -1.76
CA ARG A 208 -7.84 5.68 -2.54
C ARG A 208 -9.07 5.01 -3.16
N VAL A 209 -8.95 3.77 -3.64
CA VAL A 209 -10.08 2.98 -4.16
C VAL A 209 -11.03 2.59 -3.02
N LEU A 210 -10.51 2.19 -1.87
CA LEU A 210 -11.30 1.77 -0.70
C LEU A 210 -12.03 2.94 -0.02
N MET A 211 -11.39 4.11 0.03
CA MET A 211 -11.99 5.35 0.55
C MET A 211 -12.94 6.02 -0.47
N GLY A 212 -12.99 5.53 -1.71
CA GLY A 212 -13.87 6.05 -2.76
C GLY A 212 -13.37 7.33 -3.46
N GLU A 213 -12.13 7.76 -3.22
CA GLU A 213 -11.51 8.87 -3.97
C GLU A 213 -11.42 8.56 -5.48
N ILE A 214 -11.18 7.29 -5.81
CA ILE A 214 -11.24 6.80 -7.18
C ILE A 214 -12.53 5.99 -7.30
N PRO A 215 -13.55 6.49 -8.03
CA PRO A 215 -14.80 5.77 -8.20
C PRO A 215 -14.58 4.50 -9.03
N ALA A 216 -15.30 3.44 -8.71
CA ALA A 216 -15.19 2.14 -9.38
C ALA A 216 -15.26 2.22 -10.92
N LYS A 217 -16.15 3.07 -11.45
CA LYS A 217 -16.27 3.32 -12.89
C LYS A 217 -14.97 3.88 -13.51
N ARG A 218 -14.31 4.81 -12.83
CA ARG A 218 -13.02 5.36 -13.29
C ARG A 218 -11.93 4.31 -13.18
N PHE A 219 -11.87 3.60 -12.06
CA PHE A 219 -10.87 2.56 -11.81
C PHE A 219 -10.84 1.48 -12.90
N VAL A 220 -12.01 1.05 -13.39
CA VAL A 220 -12.12 0.07 -14.47
C VAL A 220 -11.57 0.61 -15.80
N VAL A 221 -11.78 1.88 -16.11
CA VAL A 221 -11.37 2.47 -17.41
C VAL A 221 -9.91 2.91 -17.40
N MET A 222 -9.34 3.18 -16.23
CA MET A 222 -7.94 3.61 -16.11
C MET A 222 -6.97 2.64 -16.78
N THR A 223 -5.90 3.21 -17.32
CA THR A 223 -4.80 2.46 -17.94
C THR A 223 -3.85 1.90 -16.88
N HIS A 224 -3.05 0.91 -17.26
CA HIS A 224 -2.04 0.33 -16.36
C HIS A 224 -1.07 1.41 -15.84
N ASP A 225 -0.71 2.38 -16.68
CA ASP A 225 0.24 3.44 -16.33
C ASP A 225 -0.34 4.47 -15.35
N GLU A 226 -1.62 4.81 -15.51
CA GLU A 226 -2.35 5.65 -14.56
C GLU A 226 -2.57 4.98 -13.18
N MET A 227 -2.41 3.65 -13.08
CA MET A 227 -2.51 2.91 -11.83
C MET A 227 -1.16 2.68 -11.13
N LYS A 228 -0.02 2.99 -11.76
CA LYS A 228 1.30 2.92 -11.12
C LYS A 228 1.44 3.93 -9.98
N SER A 229 2.42 3.73 -9.09
CA SER A 229 2.79 4.75 -8.11
C SER A 229 3.24 6.01 -8.82
N ASP A 230 2.99 7.18 -8.22
CA ASP A 230 3.37 8.46 -8.83
C ASP A 230 4.88 8.54 -9.09
N GLU A 231 5.69 7.98 -8.19
CA GLU A 231 7.14 7.86 -8.36
C GLU A 231 7.53 7.02 -9.58
N ARG A 232 6.85 5.88 -9.79
CA ARG A 232 7.17 5.00 -10.92
C ARG A 232 6.67 5.54 -12.24
N ARG A 233 5.51 6.22 -12.24
CA ARG A 233 5.02 6.96 -13.40
C ARG A 233 6.00 8.07 -13.79
N ALA A 234 6.51 8.82 -12.82
CA ALA A 234 7.50 9.87 -13.07
C ALA A 234 8.83 9.29 -13.59
N ALA A 235 9.27 8.15 -13.05
CA ALA A 235 10.47 7.46 -13.52
C ALA A 235 10.32 6.94 -14.95
N ASP A 236 9.22 6.26 -15.26
CA ASP A 236 8.94 5.74 -16.61
C ASP A 236 8.81 6.88 -17.63
N ALA A 237 8.14 7.99 -17.27
CA ALA A 237 8.05 9.19 -18.12
C ALA A 237 9.42 9.84 -18.37
N LYS A 238 10.32 9.80 -17.38
CA LYS A 238 11.69 10.30 -17.53
C LYS A 238 12.48 9.40 -18.49
N ILE A 239 12.39 8.08 -18.32
CA ILE A 239 13.05 7.11 -19.21
C ILE A 239 12.51 7.25 -20.64
N GLU A 240 11.21 7.42 -20.81
CA GLU A 240 10.60 7.63 -22.14
C GLU A 240 11.13 8.92 -22.78
N LYS A 241 11.22 10.02 -22.02
CA LYS A 241 11.79 11.28 -22.50
C LYS A 241 13.27 11.16 -22.85
N GLU A 242 14.04 10.45 -22.03
CA GLU A 242 15.47 10.18 -22.29
C GLU A 242 15.68 9.29 -23.50
N ASN A 243 14.86 8.26 -23.68
CA ASN A 243 14.84 7.41 -24.86
C ASN A 243 14.47 8.20 -26.11
N MET A 244 13.44 9.06 -26.02
CA MET A 244 13.04 9.94 -27.13
C MET A 244 14.17 10.92 -27.50
N ASN A 245 14.83 11.51 -26.49
CA ASN A 245 15.96 12.41 -26.71
C ASN A 245 17.18 11.69 -27.29
N SER A 246 17.48 10.48 -26.81
CA SER A 246 18.61 9.68 -27.30
C SER A 246 18.37 9.14 -28.71
N ALA A 247 17.11 8.90 -29.08
CA ALA A 247 16.72 8.49 -30.42
C ALA A 247 16.73 9.64 -31.43
N MET A 248 16.71 10.90 -30.98
CA MET A 248 16.93 12.04 -31.88
C MET A 248 18.41 12.07 -32.29
N VAL A 249 18.66 11.84 -33.57
CA VAL A 249 20.00 11.98 -34.15
C VAL A 249 20.42 13.43 -34.02
N ALA A 250 21.55 13.67 -33.35
CA ALA A 250 22.16 14.98 -33.27
C ALA A 250 22.35 15.52 -34.69
N GLN A 251 21.69 16.64 -35.02
CA GLN A 251 21.95 17.32 -36.28
C GLN A 251 23.39 17.84 -36.23
N VAL A 252 24.22 17.38 -37.17
CA VAL A 252 25.59 17.88 -37.32
C VAL A 252 25.51 19.37 -37.59
N GLU A 253 25.93 20.17 -36.61
CA GLU A 253 26.01 21.61 -36.73
C GLU A 253 27.12 21.92 -37.74
N LYS A 254 26.71 22.15 -38.99
CA LYS A 254 27.62 22.54 -40.05
C LYS A 254 27.91 24.03 -39.89
N SER A 255 29.19 24.41 -39.95
CA SER A 255 29.60 25.82 -39.94
C SER A 255 28.93 26.57 -41.09
N ILE A 256 28.21 27.64 -40.75
CA ILE A 256 27.50 28.48 -41.72
C ILE A 256 28.40 29.67 -42.06
N SER A 257 28.84 29.73 -43.31
CA SER A 257 29.53 30.89 -43.85
C SER A 257 28.53 31.89 -44.44
N THR A 258 28.79 33.18 -44.21
CA THR A 258 28.07 34.31 -44.81
C THR A 258 28.72 34.79 -46.12
N GLU A 259 29.87 34.22 -46.48
CA GLU A 259 30.65 34.59 -47.67
C GLU A 259 29.97 34.11 -48.96
N PHE A 260 29.29 32.96 -48.90
CA PHE A 260 28.60 32.37 -50.05
C PHE A 260 27.09 32.65 -50.01
N GLN A 261 26.54 33.05 -51.16
CA GLN A 261 25.10 33.24 -51.36
C GLN A 261 24.52 32.11 -52.21
N CYS A 262 23.43 31.49 -51.75
CA CYS A 262 22.78 30.44 -52.53
C CYS A 262 22.10 31.00 -53.78
N GLY A 263 22.37 30.43 -54.96
CA GLY A 263 21.73 30.86 -56.22
C GLY A 263 20.22 30.64 -56.28
N LYS A 264 19.67 29.67 -55.53
CA LYS A 264 18.23 29.32 -55.58
C LYS A 264 17.38 30.15 -54.62
N CYS A 265 17.78 30.25 -53.35
CA CYS A 265 17.00 30.97 -52.32
C CYS A 265 17.58 32.35 -51.97
N LYS A 266 18.74 32.72 -52.54
CA LYS A 266 19.45 34.00 -52.31
C LYS A 266 19.84 34.29 -50.86
N LYS A 267 19.74 33.32 -49.95
CA LYS A 267 20.19 33.45 -48.56
C LYS A 267 21.66 33.09 -48.40
N LYS A 268 22.34 33.77 -47.47
CA LYS A 268 23.75 33.56 -47.08
C LYS A 268 23.84 32.57 -45.90
N MET A 269 23.27 31.38 -46.09
CA MET A 269 23.30 30.28 -45.12
C MET A 269 23.89 29.05 -45.80
N VAL A 270 25.21 29.07 -46.02
CA VAL A 270 25.91 28.06 -46.81
C VAL A 270 27.04 27.47 -45.99
N SER A 271 27.04 26.15 -45.85
CA SER A 271 28.19 25.41 -45.32
C SER A 271 29.10 25.03 -46.47
N TYR A 272 30.42 25.14 -46.28
CA TYR A 272 31.39 24.74 -47.28
C TYR A 272 32.40 23.75 -46.70
N SER A 273 32.86 22.83 -47.54
CA SER A 273 33.99 21.94 -47.24
C SER A 273 34.92 21.91 -48.45
N GLN A 274 36.23 21.86 -48.18
CA GLN A 274 37.24 21.79 -49.22
C GLN A 274 37.79 20.37 -49.27
N ALA A 275 37.88 19.81 -50.47
CA ALA A 275 38.54 18.53 -50.68
C ALA A 275 39.32 18.55 -52.00
N GLN A 276 40.52 17.98 -51.99
CA GLN A 276 41.32 17.80 -53.19
C GLN A 276 40.77 16.61 -53.99
N THR A 277 40.08 16.89 -55.08
CA THR A 277 39.47 15.85 -55.93
C THR A 277 40.17 15.67 -57.28
N ARG A 278 41.26 16.41 -57.50
CA ARG A 278 42.05 16.35 -58.73
C ARG A 278 43.56 16.24 -58.43
N SER A 279 44.39 16.22 -59.46
CA SER A 279 45.85 16.10 -59.37
C SER A 279 46.45 17.14 -58.42
N ALA A 280 47.65 16.86 -57.89
CA ALA A 280 48.33 17.74 -56.92
C ALA A 280 48.60 19.15 -57.47
N ASP A 281 48.64 19.30 -58.79
CA ASP A 281 48.88 20.55 -59.50
C ASP A 281 47.64 21.47 -59.61
N GLU A 282 46.45 21.01 -59.22
CA GLU A 282 45.20 21.79 -59.25
C GLU A 282 44.74 22.20 -57.82
N PRO A 283 44.15 23.40 -57.66
CA PRO A 283 43.68 23.88 -56.36
C PRO A 283 42.54 23.00 -55.80
N MET A 284 42.34 23.05 -54.47
CA MET A 284 41.28 22.29 -53.80
C MET A 284 39.89 22.68 -54.32
N THR A 285 39.02 21.69 -54.53
CA THR A 285 37.63 21.94 -54.90
C THR A 285 36.81 22.26 -53.65
N THR A 286 36.06 23.36 -53.69
CA THR A 286 35.15 23.76 -52.61
C THR A 286 33.73 23.25 -52.90
N PHE A 287 33.18 22.46 -51.98
CA PHE A 287 31.80 21.97 -51.99
C PHE A 287 30.95 22.86 -51.10
N CYS A 288 29.87 23.40 -51.62
CA CYS A 288 28.94 24.25 -50.90
C CYS A 288 27.56 23.58 -50.79
N GLU A 289 26.95 23.68 -49.61
CA GLU A 289 25.59 23.22 -49.34
C GLU A 289 24.80 24.32 -48.62
N CYS A 290 23.65 24.70 -49.19
CA CYS A 290 22.77 25.66 -48.56
C CYS A 290 21.93 25.00 -47.45
N MET A 291 22.10 25.46 -46.21
CA MET A 291 21.36 24.96 -45.04
C MET A 291 19.87 25.36 -45.03
N ASN A 292 19.47 26.34 -45.85
CA ASN A 292 18.06 26.76 -45.93
C ASN A 292 17.25 26.00 -47.00
N CYS A 293 17.84 25.62 -48.13
CA CYS A 293 17.10 24.97 -49.23
C CYS A 293 17.69 23.64 -49.71
N GLY A 294 18.78 23.17 -49.09
CA GLY A 294 19.45 21.91 -49.44
C GLY A 294 20.18 21.90 -50.77
N ASN A 295 20.28 23.04 -51.47
CA ASN A 295 20.99 23.11 -52.75
C ASN A 295 22.49 22.86 -52.55
N ARG A 296 23.08 22.00 -53.37
CA ARG A 296 24.50 21.64 -53.33
C ARG A 296 25.18 22.01 -54.64
N TRP A 297 26.36 22.63 -54.58
CA TRP A 297 27.16 22.97 -55.75
C TRP A 297 28.65 22.91 -55.41
N LYS A 298 29.51 22.92 -56.44
CA LYS A 298 30.97 22.93 -56.27
C LYS A 298 31.60 24.01 -57.14
N PHE A 299 32.75 24.54 -56.72
CA PHE A 299 33.60 25.40 -57.54
C PHE A 299 35.07 25.01 -57.35
N SER A 300 35.84 25.03 -58.43
CA SER A 300 37.27 24.72 -58.51
C SER A 300 38.04 25.93 -58.98
#